data_AF-A0A1V9XKF1-F1
#
_entry.id   AF-A0A1V9XKF1-F1
#
_cell.length_a   1.000
_cell.length_b   1.000
_cell.length_c   1.000
_cell.angle_alpha   90.00
_cell.angle_beta   90.00
_cell.angle_gamma   90.00
#
_symmetry.space_group_name_H-M   'P 1'
#
loop_
_entity.id
_entity.type
_entity.pdbx_description
1 polymer ?
#
loop_
_entity_poly.entity_id
_entity_poly.type
_entity_poly.pdbx_seq_one_letter_code
_entity_poly.pdbx_strand_id
1 'polypeptide(L)'
;MPCFGKTFVQCLWIGAVLAGGHSVPVERVPVNVSKGIPDASPEGLEPSRKHPCVCIDRYKNVECDESLRHETVDARYFRYEILCHSLSSGEPLRQLYRSLRSVAPDAQFVISVHKLSMAAIPARFLAGVKAHIVHLNTSYAQTFDSAAFEGLETRVLDLKSLADVPPPLEAISRIPKLGTLMLNGFHLEVVSKGLFPEGLTTLGLSSCAVRHVEEDAFPRGLLILNLNGNPDLTATSLENAFRDMSRLRTLVLQNTGVSNPTKDTFKGLKSLTTLHLSNCNIKQLDDDVFSLLPKLDSLYLGRNSLRHFGFMLGTNVSSLSIDDNNLTALDEALFEKIGARRLRALNLSNNGFTEVPHTLRHLSQLTMLSMRGNHISKLSWSALNVLRKLRTLDIGHNELITTEGSPDLPDLWLLDLSGNLLEDLQGTLTTLRLGKLDLASNRFEKLRIDELPKTLRSIRLEGRPTSRSQHCRFVFSLRVFRSGNITSQMCWRNNIRRNYQDQLASNG
;
A
#
# COMPACT_ATOMS: atom_id res chain seq x y z
N MET A 1 -0.98 3.87 -26.47
CA MET A 1 -2.43 3.66 -26.20
C MET A 1 -2.75 2.17 -26.44
N PRO A 2 -3.70 1.53 -25.73
CA PRO A 2 -4.76 2.10 -24.90
C PRO A 2 -4.44 2.15 -23.39
N CYS A 3 -5.19 2.98 -22.71
CA CYS A 3 -5.01 3.42 -21.32
C CYS A 3 -5.56 2.40 -20.30
N PHE A 4 -4.68 1.74 -19.55
CA PHE A 4 -5.01 1.10 -18.27
C PHE A 4 -5.04 2.17 -17.16
N GLY A 5 -6.06 3.04 -17.18
CA GLY A 5 -6.08 4.25 -16.33
C GLY A 5 -7.29 4.41 -15.41
N LYS A 6 -8.32 3.53 -15.49
CA LYS A 6 -9.58 3.76 -14.77
C LYS A 6 -9.82 2.86 -13.55
N THR A 7 -9.10 1.74 -13.42
CA THR A 7 -9.27 0.80 -12.30
C THR A 7 -8.34 1.07 -11.11
N PHE A 8 -7.24 1.82 -11.32
CA PHE A 8 -6.17 1.97 -10.32
C PHE A 8 -6.52 2.94 -9.17
N VAL A 9 -7.37 3.93 -9.42
CA VAL A 9 -7.70 4.99 -8.44
C VAL A 9 -8.74 4.54 -7.40
N GLN A 10 -9.65 3.62 -7.75
CA GLN A 10 -10.58 3.02 -6.78
C GLN A 10 -9.89 1.99 -5.85
N CYS A 11 -8.88 1.27 -6.35
CA CYS A 11 -8.11 0.32 -5.54
C CYS A 11 -7.12 1.01 -4.58
N LEU A 12 -6.57 2.18 -4.95
CA LEU A 12 -5.67 2.95 -4.07
C LEU A 12 -6.38 3.50 -2.82
N TRP A 13 -7.65 3.88 -2.95
CA TRP A 13 -8.41 4.44 -1.82
C TRP A 13 -8.86 3.34 -0.84
N ILE A 14 -9.31 2.19 -1.36
CA ILE A 14 -9.56 1.00 -0.53
C ILE A 14 -8.25 0.47 0.07
N GLY A 15 -7.14 0.46 -0.68
CA GLY A 15 -5.82 0.03 -0.19
C GLY A 15 -5.23 0.92 0.90
N ALA A 16 -5.42 2.25 0.81
CA ALA A 16 -4.96 3.20 1.82
C ALA A 16 -5.86 3.22 3.08
N VAL A 17 -7.15 2.91 2.94
CA VAL A 17 -8.10 2.82 4.06
C VAL A 17 -8.02 1.45 4.76
N LEU A 18 -7.63 0.38 4.06
CA LEU A 18 -7.43 -0.95 4.66
C LEU A 18 -6.06 -1.12 5.35
N ALA A 19 -5.04 -0.38 4.91
CA ALA A 19 -3.72 -0.38 5.53
C ALA A 19 -3.68 0.62 6.69
N GLY A 20 -4.19 0.21 7.86
CA GLY A 20 -3.86 0.84 9.14
C GLY A 20 -2.35 1.05 9.20
N GLY A 21 -1.93 2.31 9.34
CA GLY A 21 -0.63 2.78 8.87
C GLY A 21 0.55 1.91 9.26
N HIS A 22 1.30 1.45 8.26
CA HIS A 22 2.76 1.51 8.24
C HIS A 22 3.24 1.56 6.79
N SER A 23 4.17 2.47 6.57
CA SER A 23 4.92 2.76 5.36
C SER A 23 5.33 1.53 4.55
N VAL A 24 4.81 1.44 3.33
CA VAL A 24 5.60 0.93 2.20
C VAL A 24 6.54 2.08 1.79
N PRO A 25 7.87 1.87 1.65
CA PRO A 25 8.75 2.92 1.20
C PRO A 25 8.45 3.19 -0.28
N VAL A 26 7.57 4.15 -0.55
CA VAL A 26 7.51 4.81 -1.85
C VAL A 26 8.72 5.72 -1.90
N GLU A 27 9.77 5.29 -2.61
CA GLU A 27 10.83 6.20 -2.99
C GLU A 27 10.24 7.40 -3.72
N ARG A 28 10.41 8.56 -3.09
CA ARG A 28 10.09 9.87 -3.68
C ARG A 28 10.84 10.00 -4.99
N VAL A 29 10.13 9.95 -6.11
CA VAL A 29 10.62 10.49 -7.38
C VAL A 29 10.58 12.02 -7.26
N PRO A 30 11.71 12.74 -7.28
CA PRO A 30 11.70 14.19 -7.24
C PRO A 30 11.25 14.70 -8.61
N VAL A 31 10.06 15.30 -8.66
CA VAL A 31 9.69 16.20 -9.76
C VAL A 31 10.17 17.59 -9.36
N ASN A 32 11.37 17.96 -9.82
CA ASN A 32 11.85 19.33 -9.77
C ASN A 32 11.08 20.15 -10.82
N VAL A 33 10.00 20.78 -10.41
CA VAL A 33 9.58 22.07 -11.00
C VAL A 33 10.16 23.14 -10.09
N SER A 34 11.33 23.63 -10.46
CA SER A 34 11.95 24.78 -9.82
C SER A 34 11.16 26.05 -10.17
N LYS A 35 10.21 26.40 -9.31
CA LYS A 35 9.85 27.76 -8.91
C LYS A 35 9.15 27.64 -7.55
N GLY A 36 9.68 28.38 -6.57
CA GLY A 36 9.48 28.15 -5.14
C GLY A 36 8.03 27.92 -4.73
N ILE A 37 7.82 26.81 -4.03
CA ILE A 37 6.70 26.58 -3.13
C ILE A 37 7.38 26.22 -1.80
N PRO A 38 7.19 27.00 -0.71
CA PRO A 38 7.80 26.67 0.56
C PRO A 38 7.22 25.35 1.10
N ASP A 39 8.05 24.63 1.86
CA ASP A 39 7.60 23.63 2.83
C ASP A 39 6.41 24.19 3.60
N ALA A 40 5.22 23.65 3.34
CA ALA A 40 4.11 23.71 4.25
C ALA A 40 4.07 22.36 4.97
N SER A 41 4.82 22.30 6.07
CA SER A 41 4.26 21.75 7.30
C SER A 41 2.76 22.14 7.40
N PRO A 42 1.87 21.32 7.96
CA PRO A 42 0.62 21.86 8.50
C PRO A 42 0.92 22.58 9.84
N GLU A 43 1.97 23.40 9.86
CA GLU A 43 2.21 24.45 10.84
C GLU A 43 2.15 25.76 10.05
N GLY A 44 0.94 26.24 9.79
CA GLY A 44 0.75 27.41 8.95
C GLY A 44 -0.65 27.60 8.39
N LEU A 45 -1.69 27.26 9.15
CA LEU A 45 -3.02 27.84 8.95
C LEU A 45 -3.44 28.34 10.32
N GLU A 46 -3.21 29.63 10.58
CA GLU A 46 -4.09 30.30 11.53
C GLU A 46 -5.52 30.07 11.03
N PRO A 47 -6.40 29.39 11.80
CA PRO A 47 -7.76 29.24 11.39
C PRO A 47 -8.32 30.66 11.30
N SER A 48 -8.76 31.06 10.10
CA SER A 48 -9.67 32.19 10.00
C SER A 48 -10.79 31.91 10.99
N ARG A 49 -10.82 32.65 12.11
CA ARG A 49 -11.68 32.38 13.28
C ARG A 49 -13.18 32.48 12.98
N LYS A 50 -13.58 32.61 11.71
CA LYS A 50 -14.94 32.92 11.29
C LYS A 50 -15.76 31.73 10.79
N HIS A 51 -15.15 30.67 10.21
CA HIS A 51 -15.92 29.55 9.66
C HIS A 51 -15.32 28.17 9.99
N PRO A 52 -16.04 27.28 10.71
CA PRO A 52 -15.52 25.98 11.14
C PRO A 52 -15.44 24.92 10.02
N CYS A 53 -16.09 25.18 8.88
CA CYS A 53 -16.10 24.33 7.70
C CYS A 53 -15.68 25.12 6.46
N VAL A 54 -14.91 24.47 5.59
CA VAL A 54 -14.41 25.02 4.32
C VAL A 54 -14.78 24.07 3.19
N CYS A 55 -15.03 24.63 2.01
CA CYS A 55 -15.40 23.93 0.79
C CYS A 55 -14.19 23.91 -0.16
N ILE A 56 -13.85 22.74 -0.69
CA ILE A 56 -12.70 22.52 -1.55
C ILE A 56 -13.15 21.90 -2.87
N ASP A 57 -12.64 22.47 -3.97
CA ASP A 57 -12.70 21.87 -5.31
C ASP A 57 -11.29 21.77 -5.91
N ARG A 58 -10.98 20.63 -6.54
CA ARG A 58 -9.66 20.32 -7.13
C ARG A 58 -8.46 20.75 -6.27
N TYR A 59 -8.54 20.51 -4.96
CA TYR A 59 -7.49 20.84 -3.98
C TYR A 59 -7.23 22.35 -3.80
N LYS A 60 -8.19 23.21 -4.11
CA LYS A 60 -8.17 24.64 -3.77
C LYS A 60 -9.35 24.97 -2.87
N ASN A 61 -9.10 25.79 -1.84
CA ASN A 61 -10.19 26.42 -1.09
C ASN A 61 -11.00 27.27 -2.08
N VAL A 62 -12.30 27.02 -2.14
CA VAL A 62 -13.22 27.82 -2.95
C VAL A 62 -14.15 28.53 -2.00
N GLU A 63 -14.30 29.85 -2.19
CA GLU A 63 -15.41 30.59 -1.60
C GLU A 63 -16.68 30.12 -2.29
N CYS A 64 -17.37 29.19 -1.64
CA CYS A 64 -18.56 28.55 -2.18
C CYS A 64 -19.82 29.42 -2.00
N ASP A 65 -19.70 30.73 -2.22
CA ASP A 65 -20.80 31.70 -2.27
C ASP A 65 -20.75 32.50 -3.58
N GLU A 66 -21.93 32.80 -4.14
CA GLU A 66 -22.31 33.50 -5.41
C GLU A 66 -21.56 33.19 -6.72
N SER A 67 -20.28 32.83 -6.69
CA SER A 67 -19.37 32.59 -7.82
C SER A 67 -19.69 31.35 -8.67
N LEU A 68 -20.49 30.42 -8.14
CA LEU A 68 -20.97 29.24 -8.87
C LEU A 68 -22.15 29.56 -9.83
N ARG A 69 -22.69 30.79 -9.82
CA ARG A 69 -23.84 31.16 -10.66
C ARG A 69 -23.51 31.38 -12.14
N HIS A 70 -22.24 31.43 -12.55
CA HIS A 70 -21.89 32.09 -13.82
C HIS A 70 -21.10 31.33 -14.88
N GLU A 71 -20.74 30.06 -14.71
CA GLU A 71 -20.11 29.33 -15.81
C GLU A 71 -20.88 28.06 -16.18
N THR A 72 -21.06 27.89 -17.49
CA THR A 72 -21.66 26.76 -18.21
C THR A 72 -20.86 25.47 -18.03
N VAL A 73 -20.55 25.11 -16.79
CA VAL A 73 -19.72 23.95 -16.46
C VAL A 73 -20.64 22.80 -16.06
N ASP A 74 -20.49 21.67 -16.75
CA ASP A 74 -21.30 20.46 -16.54
C ASP A 74 -21.15 19.96 -15.09
N ALA A 75 -22.13 20.29 -14.25
CA ALA A 75 -22.17 20.03 -12.81
C ALA A 75 -22.04 18.54 -12.45
N ARG A 76 -22.24 17.63 -13.43
CA ARG A 76 -22.09 16.18 -13.28
C ARG A 76 -20.66 15.73 -12.97
N TYR A 77 -19.66 16.59 -13.18
CA TYR A 77 -18.24 16.26 -12.98
C TYR A 77 -17.63 16.84 -11.69
N PHE A 78 -18.38 17.62 -10.91
CA PHE A 78 -17.84 18.21 -9.69
C PHE A 78 -18.04 17.31 -8.48
N ARG A 79 -16.94 17.13 -7.75
CA ARG A 79 -16.90 16.50 -6.44
C ARG A 79 -16.51 17.57 -5.44
N TYR A 80 -17.45 18.00 -4.62
CA TYR A 80 -17.16 18.94 -3.54
C TYR A 80 -16.69 18.19 -2.31
N GLU A 81 -15.62 18.69 -1.69
CA GLU A 81 -15.14 18.21 -0.40
C GLU A 81 -15.41 19.28 0.66
N ILE A 82 -16.21 18.94 1.67
CA ILE A 82 -16.44 19.80 2.84
C ILE A 82 -15.52 19.34 3.94
N LEU A 83 -14.53 20.17 4.28
CA LEU A 83 -13.61 19.94 5.38
C LEU A 83 -14.03 20.76 6.60
N CYS A 84 -14.41 20.08 7.67
CA CYS A 84 -14.67 20.73 8.95
C CYS A 84 -13.51 20.45 9.91
N HIS A 85 -12.92 21.51 10.46
CA HIS A 85 -11.72 21.43 11.28
C HIS A 85 -12.05 21.09 12.73
N SER A 86 -13.05 21.77 13.30
CA SER A 86 -13.57 21.53 14.64
C SER A 86 -15.04 21.92 14.70
N LEU A 87 -15.91 20.95 14.93
CA LEU A 87 -17.34 21.18 15.10
C LEU A 87 -17.76 20.99 16.57
N SER A 88 -18.47 21.98 17.11
CA SER A 88 -19.17 21.91 18.40
C SER A 88 -20.67 21.68 18.26
N SER A 89 -21.19 21.63 17.03
CA SER A 89 -22.56 21.23 16.69
C SER A 89 -22.66 20.88 15.19
N GLY A 90 -23.76 20.25 14.78
CA GLY A 90 -23.97 19.87 13.38
C GLY A 90 -24.46 21.02 12.49
N GLU A 91 -24.97 22.12 13.08
CA GLU A 91 -25.64 23.18 12.32
C GLU A 91 -24.73 23.91 11.32
N PRO A 92 -23.46 24.27 11.63
CA PRO A 92 -22.58 24.92 10.67
C PRO A 92 -22.37 24.09 9.40
N LEU A 93 -22.21 22.77 9.56
CA LEU A 93 -22.07 21.83 8.43
C LEU A 93 -23.38 21.75 7.64
N ARG A 94 -24.52 21.60 8.31
CA ARG A 94 -25.83 21.53 7.64
C ARG A 94 -26.14 22.81 6.87
N GLN A 95 -25.83 23.98 7.43
CA GLN A 95 -26.03 25.27 6.77
C GLN A 95 -25.17 25.38 5.50
N LEU A 96 -23.86 25.08 5.60
CA LEU A 96 -22.97 25.09 4.43
C LEU A 96 -23.42 24.09 3.36
N TYR A 97 -23.80 22.87 3.76
CA TYR A 97 -24.31 21.85 2.85
C TYR A 97 -25.60 22.29 2.14
N ARG A 98 -26.55 22.93 2.85
CA ARG A 98 -27.79 23.45 2.24
C ARG A 98 -27.49 24.54 1.19
N SER A 99 -26.58 25.47 1.50
CA SER A 99 -26.16 26.51 0.56
C SER A 99 -25.47 25.92 -0.67
N LEU A 100 -24.59 24.94 -0.48
CA LEU A 100 -23.92 24.26 -1.60
C LEU A 100 -24.89 23.48 -2.48
N ARG A 101 -25.82 22.75 -1.85
CA ARG A 101 -26.79 21.92 -2.57
C ARG A 101 -27.82 22.77 -3.34
N SER A 102 -28.12 23.99 -2.90
CA SER A 102 -29.03 24.89 -3.64
C SER A 102 -28.41 25.40 -4.94
N VAL A 103 -27.09 25.59 -4.97
CA VAL A 103 -26.37 26.07 -6.17
C VAL A 103 -25.90 24.92 -7.06
N ALA A 104 -25.59 23.76 -6.48
CA ALA A 104 -25.12 22.57 -7.20
C ALA A 104 -25.96 21.32 -6.83
N PRO A 105 -27.20 21.20 -7.34
CA PRO A 105 -28.13 20.14 -6.92
C PRO A 105 -27.63 18.73 -7.28
N ASP A 106 -26.94 18.57 -8.41
CA ASP A 106 -26.50 17.26 -8.92
C ASP A 106 -25.08 16.85 -8.49
N ALA A 107 -24.38 17.69 -7.73
CA ALA A 107 -23.00 17.43 -7.37
C ALA A 107 -22.84 16.28 -6.36
N GLN A 108 -21.68 15.62 -6.43
CA GLN A 108 -21.30 14.60 -5.45
C GLN A 108 -20.54 15.25 -4.30
N PHE A 109 -20.95 14.96 -3.06
CA PHE A 109 -20.33 15.51 -1.86
C PHE A 109 -19.50 14.45 -1.13
N VAL A 110 -18.32 14.85 -0.68
CA VAL A 110 -17.52 14.19 0.35
C VAL A 110 -17.45 15.11 1.55
N ILE A 111 -17.67 14.57 2.73
CA ILE A 111 -17.66 15.34 3.96
C ILE A 111 -16.63 14.72 4.88
N SER A 112 -15.69 15.53 5.36
CA SER A 112 -14.64 15.09 6.28
C SER A 112 -14.60 16.02 7.48
N VAL A 113 -14.89 15.47 8.66
CA VAL A 113 -14.84 16.19 9.94
C VAL A 113 -13.63 15.69 10.72
N HIS A 114 -12.61 16.53 10.83
CA HIS A 114 -11.32 16.16 11.45
C HIS A 114 -11.35 16.16 12.98
N LYS A 115 -12.24 16.97 13.58
CA LYS A 115 -12.44 17.02 15.03
C LYS A 115 -13.89 17.34 15.36
N LEU A 116 -14.50 16.51 16.18
CA LEU A 116 -15.76 16.79 16.87
C LEU A 116 -15.43 17.20 18.30
N SER A 117 -15.60 18.48 18.65
CA SER A 117 -15.32 19.02 19.98
C SER A 117 -16.53 18.87 20.89
N MET A 118 -17.06 17.64 21.00
CA MET A 118 -18.22 17.30 21.80
C MET A 118 -18.04 15.92 22.42
N ALA A 119 -18.47 15.77 23.68
CA ALA A 119 -18.48 14.49 24.37
C ALA A 119 -19.68 13.60 23.99
N ALA A 120 -20.78 14.18 23.52
CA ALA A 120 -21.97 13.45 23.09
C ALA A 120 -22.37 13.90 21.69
N ILE A 121 -22.57 12.95 20.77
CA ILE A 121 -23.14 13.25 19.45
C ILE A 121 -24.67 13.22 19.55
N PRO A 122 -25.35 14.35 19.37
CA PRO A 122 -26.80 14.45 19.57
C PRO A 122 -27.58 13.82 18.41
N ALA A 123 -28.88 13.61 18.64
CA ALA A 123 -29.83 13.20 17.60
C ALA A 123 -29.76 14.12 16.37
N ARG A 124 -29.97 13.53 15.18
CA ARG A 124 -30.12 14.26 13.91
C ARG A 124 -28.91 15.15 13.58
N PHE A 125 -27.71 14.78 14.03
CA PHE A 125 -26.47 15.56 13.88
C PHE A 125 -26.18 15.92 12.41
N LEU A 126 -26.40 14.97 11.49
CA LEU A 126 -26.24 15.15 10.04
C LEU A 126 -27.57 15.11 9.27
N ALA A 127 -28.69 15.43 9.92
CA ALA A 127 -29.99 15.34 9.28
C ALA A 127 -30.11 16.22 8.02
N GLY A 128 -30.64 15.63 6.93
CA GLY A 128 -30.82 16.30 5.65
C GLY A 128 -29.56 16.30 4.76
N VAL A 129 -28.44 15.77 5.26
CA VAL A 129 -27.21 15.65 4.47
C VAL A 129 -27.29 14.42 3.57
N LYS A 130 -27.04 14.61 2.28
CA LYS A 130 -26.91 13.55 1.28
C LYS A 130 -25.53 13.62 0.65
N ALA A 131 -24.63 12.74 1.08
CA ALA A 131 -23.25 12.72 0.62
C ALA A 131 -22.90 11.35 0.03
N HIS A 132 -21.89 11.29 -0.83
CA HIS A 132 -21.38 10.00 -1.28
C HIS A 132 -20.56 9.32 -0.17
N ILE A 133 -19.77 10.13 0.55
CA ILE A 133 -18.86 9.69 1.60
C ILE A 133 -18.93 10.67 2.77
N VAL A 134 -18.94 10.13 3.99
CA VAL A 134 -18.84 10.88 5.24
C VAL A 134 -17.74 10.26 6.10
N HIS A 135 -16.71 11.05 6.42
CA HIS A 135 -15.67 10.73 7.39
C HIS A 135 -15.86 11.56 8.65
N LEU A 136 -15.97 10.91 9.80
CA LEU A 136 -16.06 11.57 11.09
C LEU A 136 -14.96 11.06 12.01
N ASN A 137 -14.09 11.96 12.44
CA ASN A 137 -13.22 11.71 13.57
C ASN A 137 -14.00 12.00 14.87
N THR A 138 -14.40 10.94 15.55
CA THR A 138 -15.19 10.94 16.78
C THR A 138 -14.32 10.67 18.01
N SER A 139 -13.00 10.86 17.95
CA SER A 139 -12.08 10.53 19.07
C SER A 139 -12.38 11.23 20.40
N TYR A 140 -13.16 12.31 20.43
CA TYR A 140 -13.58 12.99 21.66
C TYR A 140 -15.01 12.64 22.09
N ALA A 141 -15.78 11.96 21.24
CA ALA A 141 -17.15 11.57 21.54
C ALA A 141 -17.14 10.31 22.40
N GLN A 142 -17.79 10.41 23.56
CA GLN A 142 -17.98 9.32 24.52
C GLN A 142 -19.33 8.64 24.36
N THR A 143 -20.35 9.36 23.90
CA THR A 143 -21.70 8.83 23.70
C THR A 143 -22.29 9.27 22.36
N PHE A 144 -23.20 8.46 21.85
CA PHE A 144 -23.94 8.70 20.63
C PHE A 144 -25.42 8.51 20.91
N ASP A 145 -26.22 9.49 20.52
CA ASP A 145 -27.66 9.35 20.49
C ASP A 145 -28.07 8.28 19.47
N SER A 146 -29.11 7.48 19.76
CA SER A 146 -29.58 6.42 18.86
C SER A 146 -30.13 6.95 17.54
N ALA A 147 -30.50 8.23 17.49
CA ALA A 147 -30.92 8.95 16.29
C ALA A 147 -29.81 9.87 15.72
N ALA A 148 -28.54 9.73 16.12
CA ALA A 148 -27.45 10.61 15.68
C ALA A 148 -27.33 10.75 14.15
N PHE A 149 -27.57 9.65 13.42
CA PHE A 149 -27.53 9.61 11.95
C PHE A 149 -28.91 9.60 11.28
N GLU A 150 -29.98 9.92 12.02
CA GLU A 150 -31.31 10.01 11.46
C GLU A 150 -31.38 11.10 10.37
N GLY A 151 -31.86 10.73 9.18
CA GLY A 151 -31.96 11.61 8.03
C GLY A 151 -30.64 11.83 7.28
N LEU A 152 -29.58 11.09 7.59
CA LEU A 152 -28.36 11.02 6.80
C LEU A 152 -28.53 10.02 5.64
N GLU A 153 -28.15 10.42 4.42
CA GLU A 153 -28.02 9.50 3.29
C GLU A 153 -26.56 9.45 2.83
N THR A 154 -25.92 8.28 2.95
CA THR A 154 -24.55 8.07 2.46
C THR A 154 -24.32 6.63 2.00
N ARG A 155 -23.39 6.44 1.05
CA ARG A 155 -22.92 5.11 0.65
C ARG A 155 -21.73 4.63 1.46
N VAL A 156 -20.93 5.56 1.96
CA VAL A 156 -19.72 5.30 2.74
C VAL A 156 -19.79 6.10 4.03
N LEU A 157 -19.70 5.40 5.15
CA LEU A 157 -19.53 5.98 6.47
C LEU A 157 -18.21 5.48 7.07
N ASP A 158 -17.32 6.41 7.38
CA ASP A 158 -16.05 6.15 8.04
C ASP A 158 -16.04 6.88 9.37
N LEU A 159 -16.08 6.12 10.46
CA LEU A 159 -16.00 6.62 11.82
C LEU A 159 -14.66 6.17 12.41
N LYS A 160 -13.92 7.14 12.93
CA LYS A 160 -12.68 6.89 13.67
C LYS A 160 -12.83 7.33 15.11
N SER A 161 -12.63 6.40 16.04
CA SER A 161 -12.55 6.67 17.46
C SER A 161 -11.14 6.40 17.99
N LEU A 162 -10.77 7.15 19.03
CA LEU A 162 -9.69 6.76 19.96
C LEU A 162 -10.23 6.65 21.39
N ALA A 163 -11.53 6.90 21.57
CA ALA A 163 -12.23 6.70 22.82
C ALA A 163 -12.62 5.23 22.92
N ASP A 164 -12.50 4.69 24.13
CA ASP A 164 -12.90 3.31 24.47
C ASP A 164 -14.42 3.24 24.60
N VAL A 165 -15.11 3.28 23.46
CA VAL A 165 -16.57 3.36 23.38
C VAL A 165 -17.14 2.39 22.36
N PRO A 166 -18.34 1.85 22.60
CA PRO A 166 -18.99 0.98 21.64
C PRO A 166 -19.36 1.75 20.37
N PRO A 167 -19.36 1.09 19.20
CA PRO A 167 -19.83 1.71 17.97
C PRO A 167 -21.33 2.02 18.04
N PRO A 168 -21.80 3.13 17.45
CA PRO A 168 -23.22 3.53 17.48
C PRO A 168 -24.07 2.73 16.48
N LEU A 169 -24.10 1.40 16.64
CA LEU A 169 -24.70 0.47 15.68
C LEU A 169 -26.20 0.72 15.45
N GLU A 170 -26.95 1.09 16.49
CA GLU A 170 -28.36 1.44 16.34
C GLU A 170 -28.54 2.63 15.40
N ALA A 171 -27.76 3.70 15.58
CA ALA A 171 -27.81 4.87 14.71
C ALA A 171 -27.38 4.54 13.28
N ILE A 172 -26.35 3.71 13.12
CA ILE A 172 -25.84 3.26 11.81
C ILE A 172 -26.89 2.44 11.05
N SER A 173 -27.63 1.58 11.75
CA SER A 173 -28.66 0.72 11.14
C SER A 173 -29.77 1.51 10.43
N ARG A 174 -29.98 2.77 10.82
CA ARG A 174 -31.00 3.67 10.25
C ARG A 174 -30.55 4.35 8.96
N ILE A 175 -29.29 4.19 8.54
CA ILE A 175 -28.76 4.83 7.33
C ILE A 175 -29.16 4.02 6.10
N PRO A 176 -30.00 4.56 5.20
CA PRO A 176 -30.45 3.82 4.03
C PRO A 176 -29.32 3.64 3.01
N LYS A 177 -29.25 2.44 2.41
CA LYS A 177 -28.34 2.11 1.30
C LYS A 177 -26.84 2.23 1.62
N LEU A 178 -26.47 2.12 2.90
CA LEU A 178 -25.07 2.07 3.31
C LEU A 178 -24.38 0.84 2.69
N GLY A 179 -23.29 1.06 1.95
CA GLY A 179 -22.52 -0.01 1.30
C GLY A 179 -21.14 -0.23 1.91
N THR A 180 -20.54 0.80 2.50
CA THR A 180 -19.24 0.73 3.16
C THR A 180 -19.33 1.32 4.56
N LEU A 181 -18.87 0.57 5.55
CA LEU A 181 -18.79 0.98 6.94
C LEU A 181 -17.38 0.73 7.47
N MET A 182 -16.73 1.76 8.00
CA MET A 182 -15.46 1.67 8.71
C MET A 182 -15.66 2.18 10.15
N LEU A 183 -15.22 1.39 11.14
CA LEU A 183 -15.39 1.66 12.57
C LEU A 183 -14.05 1.66 13.31
N ASN A 184 -13.03 2.27 12.73
CA ASN A 184 -11.67 2.19 13.25
C ASN A 184 -11.57 2.70 14.70
N GLY A 185 -11.05 1.87 15.61
CA GLY A 185 -10.77 2.24 17.00
C GLY A 185 -11.96 2.23 17.96
N PHE A 186 -13.14 1.77 17.54
CA PHE A 186 -14.29 1.57 18.44
C PHE A 186 -14.16 0.26 19.23
N HIS A 187 -14.64 0.22 20.46
CA HIS A 187 -14.60 -0.98 21.30
C HIS A 187 -15.71 -1.98 20.93
N LEU A 188 -15.35 -3.10 20.30
CA LEU A 188 -16.24 -4.18 19.91
C LEU A 188 -15.55 -5.54 20.10
N GLU A 189 -15.65 -6.10 21.31
CA GLU A 189 -14.97 -7.36 21.65
C GLU A 189 -15.53 -8.58 20.89
N VAL A 190 -16.84 -8.64 20.73
CA VAL A 190 -17.56 -9.76 20.13
C VAL A 190 -18.36 -9.28 18.93
N VAL A 191 -18.14 -9.93 17.79
CA VAL A 191 -18.94 -9.71 16.59
C VAL A 191 -20.03 -10.77 16.53
N SER A 192 -21.24 -10.38 16.89
CA SER A 192 -22.42 -11.22 16.88
C SER A 192 -23.23 -11.12 15.59
N LYS A 193 -24.06 -12.13 15.34
CA LYS A 193 -24.97 -12.15 14.20
C LYS A 193 -25.98 -11.00 14.25
N GLY A 194 -26.15 -10.32 13.11
CA GLY A 194 -27.14 -9.24 12.96
C GLY A 194 -26.67 -7.87 13.45
N LEU A 195 -25.41 -7.71 13.87
CA LEU A 195 -24.87 -6.40 14.29
C LEU A 195 -24.76 -5.37 13.15
N PHE A 196 -24.61 -5.83 11.90
CA PHE A 196 -24.35 -4.97 10.75
C PHE A 196 -25.45 -5.08 9.67
N PRO A 197 -25.70 -4.01 8.90
CA PRO A 197 -26.65 -4.06 7.80
C PRO A 197 -26.28 -5.11 6.72
N GLU A 198 -27.25 -5.93 6.31
CA GLU A 198 -27.06 -6.99 5.30
C GLU A 198 -26.63 -6.47 3.91
N GLY A 199 -26.89 -5.19 3.62
CA GLY A 199 -26.55 -4.56 2.35
C GLY A 199 -25.08 -4.15 2.18
N LEU A 200 -24.24 -4.33 3.22
CA LEU A 200 -22.84 -3.94 3.16
C LEU A 200 -22.04 -4.77 2.16
N THR A 201 -21.17 -4.08 1.41
CA THR A 201 -20.15 -4.70 0.55
C THR A 201 -18.74 -4.61 1.13
N THR A 202 -18.52 -3.65 2.03
CA THR A 202 -17.23 -3.41 2.67
C THR A 202 -17.45 -3.12 4.15
N LEU A 203 -16.72 -3.84 5.01
CA LEU A 203 -16.73 -3.65 6.45
C LEU A 203 -15.31 -3.56 6.97
N GLY A 204 -15.01 -2.54 7.79
CA GLY A 204 -13.74 -2.42 8.50
C GLY A 204 -13.92 -2.25 9.99
N LEU A 205 -13.33 -3.17 10.74
CA LEU A 205 -13.29 -3.21 12.21
C LEU A 205 -11.83 -3.15 12.69
N SER A 206 -11.10 -2.17 12.15
CA SER A 206 -9.69 -1.96 12.46
C SER A 206 -9.50 -1.53 13.91
N SER A 207 -8.61 -2.20 14.64
CA SER A 207 -8.28 -1.83 16.02
C SER A 207 -9.51 -1.69 16.92
N CYS A 208 -10.45 -2.62 16.77
CA CYS A 208 -11.72 -2.60 17.48
C CYS A 208 -11.74 -3.44 18.77
N ALA A 209 -10.58 -3.93 19.21
CA ALA A 209 -10.47 -4.91 20.30
C ALA A 209 -11.28 -6.21 20.05
N VAL A 210 -11.53 -6.55 18.79
CA VAL A 210 -12.25 -7.79 18.44
C VAL A 210 -11.42 -8.98 18.90
N ARG A 211 -12.04 -9.86 19.69
CA ARG A 211 -11.42 -11.12 20.16
C ARG A 211 -12.19 -12.35 19.73
N HIS A 212 -13.49 -12.21 19.44
CA HIS A 212 -14.34 -13.34 19.04
C HIS A 212 -15.35 -12.94 17.96
N VAL A 213 -15.60 -13.86 17.02
CA VAL A 213 -16.61 -13.72 15.98
C VAL A 213 -17.53 -14.95 16.03
N GLU A 214 -18.83 -14.71 16.16
CA GLU A 214 -19.83 -15.77 16.15
C GLU A 214 -20.00 -16.38 14.75
N GLU A 215 -20.63 -17.56 14.68
CA GLU A 215 -20.98 -18.19 13.41
C GLU A 215 -21.92 -17.27 12.59
N ASP A 216 -21.60 -17.11 11.31
CA ASP A 216 -22.35 -16.25 10.36
C ASP A 216 -22.55 -14.80 10.83
N ALA A 217 -21.62 -14.26 11.63
CA ALA A 217 -21.78 -12.92 12.19
C ALA A 217 -21.72 -11.79 11.16
N PHE A 218 -21.06 -12.02 10.02
CA PHE A 218 -20.87 -11.02 8.97
C PHE A 218 -21.92 -11.10 7.86
N PRO A 219 -22.30 -9.96 7.25
CA PRO A 219 -23.17 -9.93 6.09
C PRO A 219 -22.63 -10.78 4.92
N ARG A 220 -23.49 -11.64 4.35
CA ARG A 220 -23.13 -12.57 3.26
C ARG A 220 -22.72 -11.85 1.96
N GLY A 221 -23.13 -10.60 1.80
CA GLY A 221 -22.86 -9.75 0.64
C GLY A 221 -21.46 -9.14 0.58
N LEU A 222 -20.66 -9.27 1.65
CA LEU A 222 -19.35 -8.62 1.74
C LEU A 222 -18.38 -9.08 0.65
N LEU A 223 -17.68 -8.12 0.09
CA LEU A 223 -16.57 -8.28 -0.84
C LEU A 223 -15.23 -8.03 -0.15
N ILE A 224 -15.21 -7.15 0.84
CA ILE A 224 -14.01 -6.71 1.55
C ILE A 224 -14.29 -6.69 3.05
N LEU A 225 -13.44 -7.36 3.81
CA LEU A 225 -13.49 -7.38 5.27
C LEU A 225 -12.11 -7.04 5.83
N ASN A 226 -12.06 -6.01 6.68
CA ASN A 226 -10.88 -5.63 7.44
C ASN A 226 -11.07 -5.91 8.92
N LEU A 227 -10.20 -6.75 9.46
CA LEU A 227 -10.12 -7.07 10.88
C LEU A 227 -8.72 -6.78 11.44
N ASN A 228 -7.95 -5.93 10.76
CA ASN A 228 -6.57 -5.64 11.17
C ASN A 228 -6.48 -4.97 12.56
N GLY A 229 -5.34 -5.13 13.21
CA GLY A 229 -5.06 -4.46 14.48
C GLY A 229 -5.91 -4.97 15.65
N ASN A 230 -6.42 -6.19 15.56
CA ASN A 230 -7.14 -6.87 16.64
C ASN A 230 -6.24 -8.01 17.20
N PRO A 231 -5.32 -7.72 18.13
CA PRO A 231 -4.30 -8.67 18.57
C PRO A 231 -4.88 -9.90 19.28
N ASP A 232 -6.04 -9.78 19.93
CA ASP A 232 -6.70 -10.88 20.64
C ASP A 232 -7.58 -11.76 19.71
N LEU A 233 -7.71 -11.40 18.42
CA LEU A 233 -8.39 -12.20 17.42
C LEU A 233 -7.51 -13.38 16.99
N THR A 234 -7.86 -14.59 17.40
CA THR A 234 -7.08 -15.81 17.14
C THR A 234 -7.67 -16.61 15.98
N ALA A 235 -6.94 -17.62 15.49
CA ALA A 235 -7.45 -18.55 14.48
C ALA A 235 -8.68 -19.34 14.96
N THR A 236 -8.72 -19.70 16.25
CA THR A 236 -9.84 -20.44 16.86
C THR A 236 -11.07 -19.56 17.01
N SER A 237 -10.91 -18.27 17.26
CA SER A 237 -12.03 -17.35 17.40
C SER A 237 -12.64 -16.90 16.07
N LEU A 238 -12.07 -17.35 14.95
CA LEU A 238 -12.60 -17.23 13.58
C LEU A 238 -13.20 -18.54 13.05
N GLU A 239 -13.26 -19.60 13.85
CA GLU A 239 -13.82 -20.87 13.41
C GLU A 239 -15.29 -20.70 12.97
N ASN A 240 -15.61 -21.11 11.75
CA ASN A 240 -16.93 -20.93 11.10
C ASN A 240 -17.38 -19.48 10.87
N ALA A 241 -16.58 -18.46 11.21
CA ALA A 241 -16.92 -17.05 10.98
C ALA A 241 -17.17 -16.70 9.49
N PHE A 242 -16.61 -17.50 8.57
CA PHE A 242 -16.62 -17.24 7.14
C PHE A 242 -17.42 -18.25 6.31
N ARG A 243 -18.18 -19.16 6.95
CA ARG A 243 -18.81 -20.33 6.31
C ARG A 243 -19.63 -19.98 5.06
N ASP A 244 -20.42 -18.92 5.13
CA ASP A 244 -21.29 -18.45 4.04
C ASP A 244 -20.74 -17.26 3.24
N MET A 245 -19.48 -16.86 3.47
CA MET A 245 -18.87 -15.67 2.85
C MET A 245 -18.29 -15.94 1.45
N SER A 246 -19.08 -16.59 0.60
CA SER A 246 -18.67 -17.04 -0.75
C SER A 246 -18.34 -15.91 -1.74
N ARG A 247 -18.73 -14.67 -1.44
CA ARG A 247 -18.48 -13.48 -2.27
C ARG A 247 -17.25 -12.68 -1.84
N LEU A 248 -16.71 -12.96 -0.65
CA LEU A 248 -15.58 -12.21 -0.11
C LEU A 248 -14.37 -12.37 -1.03
N ARG A 249 -13.74 -11.24 -1.38
CA ARG A 249 -12.58 -11.15 -2.29
C ARG A 249 -11.32 -10.77 -1.55
N THR A 250 -11.44 -9.88 -0.56
CA THR A 250 -10.31 -9.38 0.23
C THR A 250 -10.58 -9.58 1.71
N LEU A 251 -9.66 -10.26 2.38
CA LEU A 251 -9.63 -10.42 3.82
C LEU A 251 -8.32 -9.87 4.37
N VAL A 252 -8.41 -8.94 5.30
CA VAL A 252 -7.25 -8.29 5.94
C VAL A 252 -7.24 -8.65 7.42
N LEU A 253 -6.23 -9.43 7.83
CA LEU A 253 -6.01 -9.90 9.20
C LEU A 253 -4.65 -9.44 9.74
N GLN A 254 -4.09 -8.35 9.21
CA GLN A 254 -2.77 -7.87 9.63
C GLN A 254 -2.77 -7.45 11.09
N ASN A 255 -1.68 -7.68 11.82
CA ASN A 255 -1.57 -7.33 13.24
C ASN A 255 -2.69 -7.98 14.09
N THR A 256 -2.94 -9.27 13.88
CA THR A 256 -3.90 -10.07 14.67
C THR A 256 -3.21 -11.25 15.34
N GLY A 257 -3.91 -11.93 16.25
CA GLY A 257 -3.44 -13.14 16.94
C GLY A 257 -3.58 -14.44 16.14
N VAL A 258 -3.81 -14.37 14.81
CA VAL A 258 -4.00 -15.52 13.92
C VAL A 258 -2.64 -16.19 13.59
N SER A 259 -2.01 -16.74 14.62
CA SER A 259 -0.64 -17.30 14.56
C SER A 259 -0.56 -18.71 13.98
N ASN A 260 -1.60 -19.54 14.18
CA ASN A 260 -1.66 -20.92 13.70
C ASN A 260 -2.97 -21.17 12.93
N PRO A 261 -3.18 -20.56 11.76
CA PRO A 261 -4.35 -20.82 10.95
C PRO A 261 -4.33 -22.27 10.41
N THR A 262 -5.50 -22.89 10.32
CA THR A 262 -5.72 -24.17 9.64
C THR A 262 -6.55 -23.96 8.38
N LYS A 263 -6.70 -25.00 7.54
CA LYS A 263 -7.60 -24.91 6.37
C LYS A 263 -9.03 -24.52 6.72
N ASP A 264 -9.50 -24.93 7.91
CA ASP A 264 -10.86 -24.65 8.37
C ASP A 264 -11.02 -23.20 8.84
N THR A 265 -9.95 -22.51 9.23
CA THR A 265 -9.95 -21.06 9.54
C THR A 265 -10.48 -20.22 8.37
N PHE A 266 -10.24 -20.66 7.13
CA PHE A 266 -10.66 -19.93 5.92
C PHE A 266 -11.81 -20.60 5.16
N LYS A 267 -12.50 -21.56 5.79
CA LYS A 267 -13.60 -22.31 5.17
C LYS A 267 -14.74 -21.39 4.76
N GLY A 268 -15.21 -21.57 3.53
CA GLY A 268 -16.32 -20.79 2.94
C GLY A 268 -15.88 -19.67 1.99
N LEU A 269 -14.61 -19.27 2.04
CA LEU A 269 -14.03 -18.17 1.25
C LEU A 269 -13.72 -18.51 -0.22
N LYS A 270 -14.70 -19.08 -0.93
CA LYS A 270 -14.57 -19.63 -2.30
C LYS A 270 -14.19 -18.61 -3.38
N SER A 271 -14.38 -17.31 -3.12
CA SER A 271 -14.05 -16.23 -4.07
C SER A 271 -12.89 -15.35 -3.62
N LEU A 272 -12.20 -15.72 -2.54
CA LEU A 272 -11.11 -14.91 -2.01
C LEU A 272 -9.96 -14.86 -3.00
N THR A 273 -9.54 -13.63 -3.33
CA THR A 273 -8.42 -13.36 -4.23
C THR A 273 -7.22 -12.81 -3.48
N THR A 274 -7.44 -12.14 -2.35
CA THR A 274 -6.41 -11.42 -1.61
C THR A 274 -6.54 -11.69 -0.12
N LEU A 275 -5.45 -12.20 0.47
CA LEU A 275 -5.36 -12.51 1.89
C LEU A 275 -4.11 -11.84 2.50
N HIS A 276 -4.33 -11.04 3.54
CA HIS A 276 -3.24 -10.45 4.32
C HIS A 276 -3.17 -11.07 5.71
N LEU A 277 -2.01 -11.67 6.01
CA LEU A 277 -1.66 -12.31 7.28
C LEU A 277 -0.31 -11.79 7.80
N SER A 278 0.00 -10.52 7.50
CA SER A 278 1.23 -9.90 7.94
C SER A 278 1.21 -9.60 9.43
N ASN A 279 2.35 -9.76 10.12
CA ASN A 279 2.47 -9.49 11.56
C ASN A 279 1.42 -10.23 12.40
N CYS A 280 1.27 -11.53 12.18
CA CYS A 280 0.35 -12.41 12.91
C CYS A 280 1.09 -13.39 13.86
N ASN A 281 2.40 -13.21 14.04
CA ASN A 281 3.28 -14.11 14.81
C ASN A 281 3.22 -15.57 14.30
N ILE A 282 3.09 -15.75 12.98
CA ILE A 282 3.07 -17.07 12.34
C ILE A 282 4.50 -17.62 12.32
N LYS A 283 4.69 -18.79 12.95
CA LYS A 283 6.01 -19.46 13.02
C LYS A 283 6.15 -20.59 12.01
N GLN A 284 5.03 -21.22 11.68
CA GLN A 284 4.92 -22.32 10.72
C GLN A 284 3.52 -22.29 10.11
N LEU A 285 3.38 -22.90 8.94
CA LEU A 285 2.11 -23.08 8.26
C LEU A 285 1.98 -24.55 7.90
N ASP A 286 0.79 -25.10 8.09
CA ASP A 286 0.47 -26.42 7.61
C ASP A 286 0.33 -26.40 6.09
N ASP A 287 0.75 -27.50 5.46
CA ASP A 287 0.73 -27.70 4.02
C ASP A 287 -0.64 -27.35 3.38
N ASP A 288 -1.75 -27.82 3.97
CA ASP A 288 -3.08 -27.64 3.36
C ASP A 288 -3.82 -26.36 3.79
N VAL A 289 -3.18 -25.44 4.54
CA VAL A 289 -3.82 -24.28 5.17
C VAL A 289 -4.60 -23.39 4.19
N PHE A 290 -4.18 -23.29 2.93
CA PHE A 290 -4.85 -22.49 1.91
C PHE A 290 -5.61 -23.33 0.88
N SER A 291 -5.70 -24.65 1.05
CA SER A 291 -6.28 -25.57 0.06
C SER A 291 -7.75 -25.29 -0.29
N LEU A 292 -8.51 -24.65 0.62
CA LEU A 292 -9.90 -24.27 0.41
C LEU A 292 -10.10 -22.90 -0.27
N LEU A 293 -9.02 -22.29 -0.79
CA LEU A 293 -9.01 -20.96 -1.41
C LEU A 293 -8.70 -21.03 -2.93
N PRO A 294 -9.58 -21.59 -3.77
CA PRO A 294 -9.27 -21.93 -5.16
C PRO A 294 -9.01 -20.72 -6.08
N LYS A 295 -9.37 -19.51 -5.65
CA LYS A 295 -9.17 -18.26 -6.42
C LYS A 295 -8.09 -17.35 -5.83
N LEU A 296 -7.37 -17.80 -4.80
CA LEU A 296 -6.35 -16.98 -4.16
C LEU A 296 -5.27 -16.63 -5.17
N ASP A 297 -4.99 -15.34 -5.28
CA ASP A 297 -4.05 -14.78 -6.27
C ASP A 297 -2.93 -13.97 -5.61
N SER A 298 -3.22 -13.31 -4.49
CA SER A 298 -2.27 -12.49 -3.73
C SER A 298 -2.25 -12.89 -2.26
N LEU A 299 -1.07 -13.27 -1.76
CA LEU A 299 -0.85 -13.69 -0.38
C LEU A 299 0.28 -12.87 0.25
N TYR A 300 -0.01 -12.27 1.41
CA TYR A 300 0.94 -11.48 2.18
C TYR A 300 1.16 -12.09 3.56
N LEU A 301 2.38 -12.55 3.80
CA LEU A 301 2.86 -13.20 5.02
C LEU A 301 4.04 -12.45 5.66
N GLY A 302 4.23 -11.18 5.29
CA GLY A 302 5.36 -10.40 5.76
C GLY A 302 5.35 -10.15 7.29
N ARG A 303 6.50 -9.90 7.89
CA ARG A 303 6.65 -9.61 9.35
C ARG A 303 6.15 -10.75 10.23
N ASN A 304 6.44 -11.98 9.87
CA ASN A 304 6.15 -13.15 10.70
C ASN A 304 7.47 -13.75 11.20
N SER A 305 7.46 -15.00 11.66
CA SER A 305 8.67 -15.68 12.15
C SER A 305 8.88 -17.02 11.44
N LEU A 306 8.52 -17.08 10.15
CA LEU A 306 8.66 -18.26 9.32
C LEU A 306 10.15 -18.57 9.12
N ARG A 307 10.55 -19.79 9.47
CA ARG A 307 11.89 -20.34 9.20
C ARG A 307 11.93 -21.20 7.94
N HIS A 308 10.79 -21.78 7.63
CA HIS A 308 10.56 -22.58 6.43
C HIS A 308 9.27 -22.10 5.79
N PHE A 309 9.22 -22.16 4.47
CA PHE A 309 8.01 -21.93 3.70
C PHE A 309 7.85 -23.10 2.73
N GLY A 310 6.87 -23.96 3.03
CA GLY A 310 6.57 -25.17 2.29
C GLY A 310 5.09 -25.21 1.87
N PHE A 311 4.85 -25.89 0.75
CA PHE A 311 3.59 -26.39 0.20
C PHE A 311 2.37 -25.43 0.11
N MET A 312 1.75 -25.40 -1.08
CA MET A 312 0.46 -24.75 -1.32
C MET A 312 -0.42 -25.64 -2.21
N LEU A 313 -0.82 -26.84 -1.76
CA LEU A 313 -1.76 -27.63 -2.55
C LEU A 313 -3.10 -26.90 -2.65
N GLY A 314 -3.43 -26.47 -3.86
CA GLY A 314 -4.71 -25.89 -4.22
C GLY A 314 -4.68 -24.40 -4.58
N THR A 315 -3.61 -23.66 -4.27
CA THR A 315 -3.53 -22.22 -4.60
C THR A 315 -2.40 -21.94 -5.60
N ASN A 316 -2.74 -21.19 -6.64
CA ASN A 316 -1.81 -20.83 -7.71
C ASN A 316 -1.72 -19.31 -7.80
N VAL A 317 -1.08 -18.74 -6.75
CA VAL A 317 -0.95 -17.29 -6.56
C VAL A 317 -0.03 -16.68 -7.62
N SER A 318 -0.35 -15.46 -8.04
CA SER A 318 0.53 -14.67 -8.91
C SER A 318 1.42 -13.69 -8.15
N SER A 319 1.06 -13.36 -6.91
CA SER A 319 1.83 -12.47 -6.03
C SER A 319 1.99 -13.06 -4.64
N LEU A 320 3.24 -13.18 -4.19
CA LEU A 320 3.60 -13.71 -2.88
C LEU A 320 4.60 -12.79 -2.18
N SER A 321 4.27 -12.34 -0.98
CA SER A 321 5.16 -11.56 -0.11
C SER A 321 5.42 -12.31 1.18
N ILE A 322 6.67 -12.66 1.44
CA ILE A 322 7.14 -13.31 2.68
C ILE A 322 8.36 -12.54 3.22
N ASP A 323 8.28 -11.22 3.13
CA ASP A 323 9.28 -10.28 3.62
C ASP A 323 9.34 -10.23 5.15
N ASP A 324 10.43 -9.73 5.72
CA ASP A 324 10.58 -9.58 7.18
C ASP A 324 10.26 -10.90 7.93
N ASN A 325 10.93 -12.00 7.56
CA ASN A 325 10.79 -13.32 8.18
C ASN A 325 12.19 -13.88 8.51
N ASN A 326 12.28 -15.17 8.87
CA ASN A 326 13.53 -15.84 9.25
C ASN A 326 13.93 -16.92 8.23
N LEU A 327 13.60 -16.74 6.95
CA LEU A 327 13.92 -17.72 5.90
C LEU A 327 15.41 -17.65 5.54
N THR A 328 16.09 -18.79 5.50
CA THR A 328 17.48 -18.91 5.04
C THR A 328 17.60 -19.69 3.74
N ALA A 329 16.57 -20.46 3.38
CA ALA A 329 16.47 -21.24 2.16
C ALA A 329 15.00 -21.33 1.72
N LEU A 330 14.79 -21.73 0.46
CA LEU A 330 13.47 -22.11 -0.04
C LEU A 330 13.50 -23.60 -0.36
N ASP A 331 12.43 -24.31 -0.01
CA ASP A 331 12.31 -25.73 -0.31
C ASP A 331 12.24 -25.96 -1.83
N GLU A 332 13.06 -26.87 -2.36
CA GLU A 332 13.08 -27.20 -3.79
C GLU A 332 11.79 -27.88 -4.23
N ALA A 333 11.21 -28.72 -3.36
CA ALA A 333 9.96 -29.42 -3.62
C ALA A 333 8.77 -28.44 -3.80
N LEU A 334 8.86 -27.23 -3.25
CA LEU A 334 7.84 -26.17 -3.36
C LEU A 334 7.59 -25.77 -4.81
N PHE A 335 8.66 -25.54 -5.56
CA PHE A 335 8.58 -24.98 -6.91
C PHE A 335 8.57 -26.04 -8.01
N GLU A 336 8.96 -27.27 -7.70
CA GLU A 336 8.92 -28.40 -8.62
C GLU A 336 7.49 -28.91 -8.86
N LYS A 337 6.68 -29.08 -7.81
CA LYS A 337 5.39 -29.81 -7.89
C LYS A 337 4.17 -28.98 -8.30
N ILE A 338 4.08 -27.71 -7.88
CA ILE A 338 2.79 -26.98 -7.88
C ILE A 338 2.61 -26.09 -9.12
N GLY A 339 3.64 -25.97 -9.96
CA GLY A 339 3.56 -25.13 -11.13
C GLY A 339 3.49 -23.66 -10.71
N ALA A 340 4.65 -23.12 -10.34
CA ALA A 340 4.89 -21.68 -10.32
C ALA A 340 4.84 -21.02 -11.72
N ARG A 341 3.97 -21.55 -12.58
CA ARG A 341 3.56 -21.06 -13.89
C ARG A 341 2.73 -19.77 -13.78
N ARG A 342 2.35 -19.31 -12.59
CA ARG A 342 1.63 -18.04 -12.43
C ARG A 342 2.33 -17.03 -11.54
N LEU A 343 3.29 -17.44 -10.73
CA LEU A 343 4.00 -16.51 -9.84
C LEU A 343 4.75 -15.47 -10.69
N ARG A 344 4.32 -14.22 -10.56
CA ARG A 344 4.83 -13.05 -11.30
C ARG A 344 5.57 -12.08 -10.39
N ALA A 345 5.20 -12.03 -9.12
CA ALA A 345 5.84 -11.19 -8.12
C ALA A 345 6.17 -12.02 -6.87
N LEU A 346 7.45 -11.96 -6.46
CA LEU A 346 7.96 -12.60 -5.26
C LEU A 346 8.78 -11.61 -4.46
N ASN A 347 8.41 -11.42 -3.20
CA ASN A 347 9.15 -10.59 -2.26
C ASN A 347 9.67 -11.46 -1.10
N LEU A 348 11.00 -11.54 -1.00
CA LEU A 348 11.78 -12.24 0.01
C LEU A 348 12.67 -11.28 0.81
N SER A 349 12.34 -9.98 0.80
CA SER A 349 13.15 -8.96 1.46
C SER A 349 13.26 -9.20 2.97
N ASN A 350 14.35 -8.73 3.58
CA ASN A 350 14.56 -8.78 5.03
C ASN A 350 14.37 -10.19 5.60
N ASN A 351 15.08 -11.15 5.03
CA ASN A 351 15.18 -12.52 5.52
C ASN A 351 16.66 -12.83 5.83
N GLY A 352 17.01 -14.10 6.01
CA GLY A 352 18.35 -14.58 6.32
C GLY A 352 19.08 -15.22 5.13
N PHE A 353 18.74 -14.89 3.88
CA PHE A 353 19.39 -15.51 2.71
C PHE A 353 20.86 -15.06 2.59
N THR A 354 21.78 -16.02 2.54
CA THR A 354 23.22 -15.75 2.32
C THR A 354 23.66 -15.91 0.86
N GLU A 355 22.79 -16.52 0.05
CA GLU A 355 22.96 -16.73 -1.38
C GLU A 355 21.61 -16.61 -2.09
N VAL A 356 21.64 -16.42 -3.41
CA VAL A 356 20.44 -16.47 -4.25
C VAL A 356 19.97 -17.94 -4.35
N PRO A 357 18.77 -18.29 -3.87
CA PRO A 357 18.31 -19.68 -3.85
C PRO A 357 18.26 -20.28 -5.25
N HIS A 358 18.92 -21.43 -5.43
CA HIS A 358 18.98 -22.10 -6.72
C HIS A 358 17.59 -22.57 -7.21
N THR A 359 16.64 -22.71 -6.28
CA THR A 359 15.24 -23.08 -6.51
C THR A 359 14.45 -22.03 -7.29
N LEU A 360 14.92 -20.77 -7.35
CA LEU A 360 14.31 -19.73 -8.19
C LEU A 360 14.28 -20.12 -9.68
N ARG A 361 15.15 -21.04 -10.13
CA ARG A 361 15.17 -21.57 -11.51
C ARG A 361 13.82 -22.11 -11.99
N HIS A 362 12.94 -22.53 -11.07
CA HIS A 362 11.63 -23.07 -11.38
C HIS A 362 10.56 -21.97 -11.63
N LEU A 363 10.87 -20.70 -11.33
CA LEU A 363 9.96 -19.55 -11.39
C LEU A 363 9.96 -18.81 -12.74
N SER A 364 9.87 -19.53 -13.86
CA SER A 364 10.03 -18.96 -15.22
C SER A 364 9.09 -17.81 -15.61
N GLN A 365 8.00 -17.60 -14.87
CA GLN A 365 7.02 -16.53 -15.13
C GLN A 365 7.23 -15.28 -14.28
N LEU A 366 8.27 -15.27 -13.44
CA LEU A 366 8.56 -14.18 -12.54
C LEU A 366 8.92 -12.92 -13.32
N THR A 367 8.28 -11.82 -12.96
CA THR A 367 8.48 -10.49 -13.54
C THR A 367 9.09 -9.51 -12.53
N MET A 368 8.91 -9.78 -11.24
CA MET A 368 9.43 -8.98 -10.14
C MET A 368 9.96 -9.91 -9.05
N LEU A 369 11.22 -9.71 -8.68
CA LEU A 369 11.88 -10.36 -7.56
C LEU A 369 12.53 -9.29 -6.68
N SER A 370 12.23 -9.32 -5.39
CA SER A 370 13.01 -8.59 -4.40
C SER A 370 13.57 -9.54 -3.35
N MET A 371 14.87 -9.42 -3.11
CA MET A 371 15.61 -10.05 -2.01
C MET A 371 16.41 -8.99 -1.25
N ARG A 372 15.87 -7.77 -1.17
CA ARG A 372 16.49 -6.65 -0.50
C ARG A 372 16.74 -6.95 0.98
N GLY A 373 17.80 -6.42 1.58
CA GLY A 373 17.99 -6.53 3.04
C GLY A 373 18.26 -7.95 3.52
N ASN A 374 18.94 -8.77 2.71
CA ASN A 374 19.42 -10.10 3.08
C ASN A 374 20.94 -10.06 3.30
N HIS A 375 21.58 -11.22 3.47
CA HIS A 375 23.01 -11.40 3.68
C HIS A 375 23.71 -11.96 2.43
N ILE A 376 23.21 -11.64 1.24
CA ILE A 376 23.70 -12.22 -0.01
C ILE A 376 25.07 -11.62 -0.34
N SER A 377 26.11 -12.45 -0.35
CA SER A 377 27.49 -12.01 -0.64
C SER A 377 27.92 -12.24 -2.10
N LYS A 378 27.21 -13.13 -2.82
CA LYS A 378 27.47 -13.48 -4.22
C LYS A 378 26.19 -13.61 -5.02
N LEU A 379 26.17 -13.05 -6.24
CA LEU A 379 25.09 -13.26 -7.19
C LEU A 379 25.27 -14.60 -7.93
N SER A 380 24.24 -15.44 -7.91
CA SER A 380 24.19 -16.65 -8.72
C SER A 380 23.45 -16.39 -10.03
N TRP A 381 24.18 -15.96 -11.07
CA TRP A 381 23.57 -15.70 -12.38
C TRP A 381 22.97 -16.96 -13.01
N SER A 382 23.47 -18.16 -12.71
CA SER A 382 22.89 -19.42 -13.18
C SER A 382 21.45 -19.62 -12.68
N ALA A 383 21.15 -19.24 -11.42
CA ALA A 383 19.80 -19.31 -10.87
C ALA A 383 18.88 -18.23 -11.46
N LEU A 384 19.44 -17.05 -11.77
CA LEU A 384 18.67 -15.90 -12.27
C LEU A 384 18.41 -15.95 -13.79
N ASN A 385 19.37 -16.39 -14.62
CA ASN A 385 19.28 -16.35 -16.08
C ASN A 385 18.11 -17.17 -16.66
N VAL A 386 17.55 -18.10 -15.88
CA VAL A 386 16.34 -18.84 -16.25
C VAL A 386 15.08 -17.96 -16.21
N LEU A 387 15.11 -16.86 -15.44
CA LEU A 387 14.02 -15.90 -15.25
C LEU A 387 13.90 -14.91 -16.41
N ARG A 388 13.76 -15.40 -17.64
CA ARG A 388 13.81 -14.56 -18.86
C ARG A 388 12.74 -13.46 -18.93
N LYS A 389 11.68 -13.54 -18.13
CA LYS A 389 10.59 -12.53 -18.04
C LYS A 389 10.79 -11.50 -16.92
N LEU A 390 11.89 -11.60 -16.17
CA LEU A 390 12.17 -10.72 -15.04
C LEU A 390 12.40 -9.30 -15.55
N ARG A 391 11.62 -8.35 -15.04
CA ARG A 391 11.68 -6.92 -15.38
C ARG A 391 12.25 -6.08 -14.26
N THR A 392 12.05 -6.53 -13.03
CA THR A 392 12.52 -5.85 -11.82
C THR A 392 13.25 -6.85 -10.94
N LEU A 393 14.52 -6.57 -10.66
CA LEU A 393 15.35 -7.29 -9.71
C LEU A 393 15.87 -6.31 -8.66
N ASP A 394 15.51 -6.54 -7.41
CA ASP A 394 15.99 -5.77 -6.27
C ASP A 394 16.82 -6.67 -5.34
N ILE A 395 18.13 -6.44 -5.35
CA ILE A 395 19.12 -7.07 -4.46
C ILE A 395 19.79 -5.97 -3.62
N GLY A 396 19.08 -4.88 -3.34
CA GLY A 396 19.60 -3.79 -2.52
C GLY A 396 19.87 -4.23 -1.08
N HIS A 397 20.74 -3.51 -0.37
CA HIS A 397 21.07 -3.74 1.04
C HIS A 397 21.43 -5.19 1.34
N ASN A 398 22.33 -5.75 0.54
CA ASN A 398 22.96 -7.05 0.76
C ASN A 398 24.46 -6.86 1.02
N GLU A 399 25.23 -7.93 0.93
CA GLU A 399 26.67 -7.96 1.22
C GLU A 399 27.50 -8.23 -0.05
N LEU A 400 26.96 -7.90 -1.23
CA LEU A 400 27.64 -8.16 -2.50
C LEU A 400 28.92 -7.36 -2.63
N ILE A 401 30.03 -8.05 -2.92
CA ILE A 401 31.35 -7.46 -3.14
C ILE A 401 31.66 -7.34 -4.64
N THR A 402 31.12 -8.26 -5.44
CA THR A 402 31.30 -8.29 -6.91
C THR A 402 29.99 -8.63 -7.61
N THR A 403 29.90 -8.28 -8.89
CA THR A 403 28.81 -8.69 -9.78
C THR A 403 29.24 -9.78 -10.77
N GLU A 404 30.42 -10.38 -10.62
CA GLU A 404 31.02 -11.40 -11.49
C GLU A 404 30.05 -12.40 -12.12
N GLY A 405 30.28 -12.70 -13.39
CA GLY A 405 29.58 -13.73 -14.15
C GLY A 405 29.02 -13.21 -15.47
N SER A 406 27.97 -13.85 -15.97
CA SER A 406 27.41 -13.57 -17.30
C SER A 406 25.89 -13.48 -17.22
N PRO A 407 25.33 -12.29 -16.93
CA PRO A 407 23.90 -12.12 -16.85
C PRO A 407 23.25 -12.21 -18.25
N ASP A 408 22.18 -13.00 -18.37
CA ASP A 408 21.29 -13.11 -19.52
C ASP A 408 19.84 -12.93 -19.06
N LEU A 409 19.44 -11.67 -18.91
CA LEU A 409 18.08 -11.27 -18.53
C LEU A 409 17.55 -10.25 -19.56
N PRO A 410 16.98 -10.71 -20.69
CA PRO A 410 16.71 -9.85 -21.85
C PRO A 410 15.63 -8.78 -21.59
N ASP A 411 14.70 -9.06 -20.67
CA ASP A 411 13.60 -8.18 -20.31
C ASP A 411 13.88 -7.32 -19.05
N LEU A 412 15.06 -7.48 -18.42
CA LEU A 412 15.37 -6.79 -17.17
C LEU A 412 15.48 -5.29 -17.42
N TRP A 413 14.61 -4.54 -16.76
CA TRP A 413 14.49 -3.10 -16.92
C TRP A 413 15.03 -2.33 -15.72
N LEU A 414 14.77 -2.81 -14.52
CA LEU A 414 15.22 -2.20 -13.27
C LEU A 414 16.08 -3.20 -12.50
N LEU A 415 17.31 -2.79 -12.19
CA LEU A 415 18.20 -3.49 -11.29
C LEU A 415 18.58 -2.57 -10.12
N ASP A 416 18.25 -2.96 -8.90
CA ASP A 416 18.68 -2.30 -7.67
C ASP A 416 19.79 -3.12 -7.00
N LEU A 417 20.98 -2.55 -6.91
CA LEU A 417 22.16 -3.06 -6.22
C LEU A 417 22.62 -2.09 -5.13
N SER A 418 21.74 -1.17 -4.70
CA SER A 418 22.06 -0.17 -3.70
C SER A 418 22.44 -0.80 -2.36
N GLY A 419 23.18 -0.12 -1.50
CA GLY A 419 23.48 -0.56 -0.14
C GLY A 419 24.37 -1.81 -0.03
N ASN A 420 25.02 -2.25 -1.11
CA ASN A 420 25.96 -3.37 -1.12
C ASN A 420 27.40 -2.92 -0.78
N LEU A 421 28.39 -3.78 -1.05
CA LEU A 421 29.81 -3.58 -0.80
C LEU A 421 30.62 -3.52 -2.12
N LEU A 422 29.98 -3.19 -3.24
CA LEU A 422 30.60 -3.21 -4.57
C LEU A 422 31.65 -2.09 -4.71
N GLU A 423 32.82 -2.45 -5.23
CA GLU A 423 33.94 -1.51 -5.51
C GLU A 423 34.09 -1.24 -7.01
N ASP A 424 33.74 -2.20 -7.87
CA ASP A 424 33.67 -2.10 -9.33
C ASP A 424 32.54 -3.01 -9.88
N LEU A 425 32.25 -2.94 -11.19
CA LEU A 425 31.27 -3.80 -11.87
C LEU A 425 31.93 -4.84 -12.78
N GLN A 426 33.21 -4.66 -13.10
CA GLN A 426 34.02 -5.50 -13.99
C GLN A 426 33.39 -5.71 -15.38
N GLY A 427 32.55 -4.79 -15.83
CA GLY A 427 31.82 -4.89 -17.09
C GLY A 427 30.71 -5.94 -17.12
N THR A 428 30.40 -6.60 -16.01
CA THR A 428 29.42 -7.70 -15.98
C THR A 428 28.03 -7.27 -16.44
N LEU A 429 27.63 -6.05 -16.11
CA LEU A 429 26.29 -5.52 -16.43
C LEU A 429 26.16 -5.00 -17.87
N THR A 430 27.24 -4.98 -18.66
CA THR A 430 27.25 -4.41 -20.02
C THR A 430 26.38 -5.17 -21.02
N THR A 431 26.15 -6.46 -20.75
CA THR A 431 25.31 -7.34 -21.59
C THR A 431 23.81 -7.10 -21.38
N LEU A 432 23.42 -6.47 -20.27
CA LEU A 432 22.02 -6.26 -19.90
C LEU A 432 21.39 -5.08 -20.63
N ARG A 433 20.07 -5.15 -20.85
CA ARG A 433 19.26 -4.09 -21.47
C ARG A 433 18.50 -3.25 -20.44
N LEU A 434 19.22 -2.75 -19.43
CA LEU A 434 18.62 -1.99 -18.33
C LEU A 434 18.08 -0.64 -18.78
N GLY A 435 16.97 -0.22 -18.19
CA GLY A 435 16.47 1.16 -18.24
C GLY A 435 16.76 1.96 -16.98
N LYS A 436 16.85 1.28 -15.82
CA LYS A 436 17.19 1.88 -14.53
C LYS A 436 18.19 1.00 -13.77
N LEU A 437 19.17 1.64 -13.16
CA LEU A 437 20.18 1.00 -12.31
C LEU A 437 20.37 1.83 -11.05
N ASP A 438 20.26 1.21 -9.88
CA ASP A 438 20.59 1.83 -8.61
C ASP A 438 21.86 1.21 -8.03
N LEU A 439 22.89 2.04 -7.83
CA LEU A 439 24.18 1.70 -7.25
C LEU A 439 24.46 2.53 -5.98
N ALA A 440 23.45 3.21 -5.44
CA ALA A 440 23.60 4.02 -4.23
C ALA A 440 24.18 3.22 -3.06
N SER A 441 24.86 3.88 -2.13
CA SER A 441 25.39 3.33 -0.88
C SER A 441 26.33 2.12 -1.03
N ASN A 442 27.06 2.03 -2.15
CA ASN A 442 28.15 1.07 -2.39
C ASN A 442 29.53 1.65 -2.01
N ARG A 443 30.62 0.98 -2.40
CA ARG A 443 32.02 1.33 -2.09
C ARG A 443 32.85 1.78 -3.30
N PHE A 444 32.21 2.13 -4.42
CA PHE A 444 32.91 2.62 -5.61
C PHE A 444 33.77 3.85 -5.31
N GLU A 445 35.09 3.72 -5.47
CA GLU A 445 35.99 4.88 -5.55
C GLU A 445 35.95 5.51 -6.95
N LYS A 446 35.86 4.65 -7.96
CA LYS A 446 35.84 4.98 -9.38
C LYS A 446 34.87 4.04 -10.07
N LEU A 447 34.11 4.55 -11.05
CA LEU A 447 33.21 3.74 -11.85
C LEU A 447 33.49 4.00 -13.31
N ARG A 448 33.95 2.99 -14.07
CA ARG A 448 34.19 3.21 -15.49
C ARG A 448 32.88 3.14 -16.26
N ILE A 449 32.80 3.95 -17.29
CA ILE A 449 31.56 4.20 -18.04
C ILE A 449 31.26 3.05 -18.99
N ASP A 450 32.31 2.47 -19.55
CA ASP A 450 32.30 1.28 -20.37
C ASP A 450 31.84 0.04 -19.59
N GLU A 451 31.86 0.07 -18.25
CA GLU A 451 31.29 -0.99 -17.41
C GLU A 451 29.75 -0.90 -17.28
N LEU A 452 29.12 0.18 -17.75
CA LEU A 452 27.67 0.39 -17.67
C LEU A 452 26.91 -0.11 -18.91
N PRO A 453 25.69 -0.63 -18.75
CA PRO A 453 24.86 -1.01 -19.89
C PRO A 453 24.48 0.18 -20.77
N LYS A 454 24.64 0.02 -22.09
CA LYS A 454 24.44 1.09 -23.09
C LYS A 454 22.99 1.59 -23.22
N THR A 455 22.01 0.83 -22.72
CA THR A 455 20.57 1.17 -22.82
C THR A 455 20.05 2.01 -21.64
N LEU A 456 20.91 2.27 -20.65
CA LEU A 456 20.52 2.80 -19.35
C LEU A 456 19.92 4.21 -19.46
N ARG A 457 18.70 4.43 -18.94
CA ARG A 457 18.04 5.75 -18.98
C ARG A 457 18.16 6.53 -17.69
N SER A 458 18.44 5.85 -16.59
CA SER A 458 18.52 6.42 -15.25
C SER A 458 19.52 5.62 -14.44
N ILE A 459 20.43 6.32 -13.78
CA ILE A 459 21.36 5.73 -12.81
C ILE A 459 21.27 6.50 -11.52
N ARG A 460 21.28 5.79 -10.38
CA ARG A 460 21.46 6.42 -9.06
C ARG A 460 22.81 6.02 -8.49
N LEU A 461 23.56 7.04 -8.07
CA LEU A 461 24.84 6.94 -7.40
C LEU A 461 24.75 7.82 -6.15
N GLU A 462 25.02 7.23 -4.99
CA GLU A 462 25.08 7.91 -3.69
C GLU A 462 26.20 7.20 -2.92
N GLY A 463 27.16 7.90 -2.34
CA GLY A 463 28.20 7.27 -1.52
C GLY A 463 27.72 7.09 -0.08
N ARG A 464 28.27 6.11 0.67
CA ARG A 464 28.11 6.12 2.14
C ARG A 464 28.88 7.34 2.69
N PRO A 465 28.27 8.22 3.51
CA PRO A 465 28.99 9.36 4.08
C PRO A 465 30.11 8.85 4.99
N THR A 466 31.36 8.98 4.55
CA THR A 466 32.51 8.75 5.42
C THR A 466 32.58 9.88 6.45
N SER A 467 32.78 9.54 7.72
CA SER A 467 32.64 10.39 8.92
C SER A 467 33.58 11.61 9.05
N ARG A 468 34.17 12.12 7.96
CA ARG A 468 35.16 13.23 8.03
C ARG A 468 34.99 14.39 7.07
N SER A 469 33.95 14.46 6.23
CA SER A 469 33.74 15.63 5.36
C SER A 469 32.30 16.13 5.39
N GLN A 470 32.03 17.13 6.24
CA GLN A 470 30.75 17.84 6.35
C GLN A 470 30.41 18.75 5.16
N HIS A 471 31.15 18.72 4.04
CA HIS A 471 30.99 19.68 2.94
C HIS A 471 30.99 19.01 1.56
N CYS A 472 29.85 18.43 1.18
CA CYS A 472 29.67 17.92 -0.18
C CYS A 472 28.22 18.07 -0.64
N ARG A 473 27.94 19.20 -1.30
CA ARG A 473 26.73 19.43 -2.10
C ARG A 473 27.16 19.61 -3.55
N PHE A 474 27.20 18.58 -4.43
CA PHE A 474 27.18 18.80 -5.88
C PHE A 474 26.62 17.61 -6.68
N VAL A 475 26.11 17.96 -7.87
CA VAL A 475 25.20 17.23 -8.77
C VAL A 475 25.95 16.73 -10.01
N PHE A 476 25.81 15.46 -10.40
CA PHE A 476 26.26 14.99 -11.72
C PHE A 476 25.21 15.27 -12.78
N SER A 477 25.61 15.83 -13.94
CA SER A 477 24.79 15.96 -15.15
C SER A 477 25.46 15.24 -16.33
N LEU A 478 24.68 14.52 -17.13
CA LEU A 478 25.08 13.67 -18.27
C LEU A 478 25.71 14.44 -19.47
N ARG A 479 26.27 15.65 -19.28
CA ARG A 479 26.86 16.47 -20.36
C ARG A 479 28.39 16.44 -20.47
N VAL A 480 29.10 15.66 -19.65
CA VAL A 480 30.58 15.61 -19.71
C VAL A 480 31.06 14.17 -19.82
N PHE A 481 31.11 13.66 -21.05
CA PHE A 481 31.73 12.38 -21.39
C PHE A 481 32.70 12.61 -22.55
N ARG A 482 33.90 13.08 -22.24
CA ARG A 482 35.05 13.12 -23.17
C ARG A 482 36.37 12.60 -22.60
N SER A 483 36.44 12.21 -21.32
CA SER A 483 37.66 11.64 -20.71
C SER A 483 37.31 10.37 -19.95
N GLY A 484 37.79 9.24 -20.43
CA GLY A 484 37.29 7.89 -20.13
C GLY A 484 37.62 7.30 -18.75
N ASN A 485 37.43 8.04 -17.64
CA ASN A 485 37.38 7.47 -16.29
C ASN A 485 36.61 8.40 -15.34
N ILE A 486 35.74 7.85 -14.47
CA ILE A 486 35.18 8.58 -13.32
C ILE A 486 36.19 8.42 -12.17
N THR A 487 37.14 9.35 -12.04
CA THR A 487 38.13 9.33 -10.96
C THR A 487 37.61 10.01 -9.69
N SER A 488 37.73 9.29 -8.58
CA SER A 488 37.55 9.65 -7.17
C SER A 488 37.93 11.08 -6.82
N GLN A 489 36.91 11.93 -6.73
CA GLN A 489 36.76 12.99 -5.73
C GLN A 489 35.27 13.34 -5.79
N MET A 490 34.63 13.58 -4.63
CA MET A 490 33.29 14.18 -4.46
C MET A 490 32.23 13.27 -3.82
N CYS A 491 31.52 13.86 -2.86
CA CYS A 491 30.37 13.31 -2.17
C CYS A 491 29.04 13.85 -2.78
N TRP A 492 27.98 13.03 -2.73
CA TRP A 492 26.94 12.94 -3.77
C TRP A 492 25.51 13.39 -3.37
N ARG A 493 24.76 14.00 -4.32
CA ARG A 493 23.30 13.86 -4.67
C ARG A 493 23.02 14.66 -5.97
N ASN A 494 22.17 14.33 -6.97
CA ASN A 494 20.81 13.76 -7.01
C ASN A 494 20.38 13.29 -8.45
N ASN A 495 19.26 12.55 -8.52
CA ASN A 495 18.45 12.01 -9.66
C ASN A 495 18.45 12.74 -11.03
N ILE A 496 18.63 12.00 -12.14
CA ILE A 496 18.38 12.46 -13.53
C ILE A 496 17.42 11.52 -14.29
N ARG A 497 16.38 12.12 -14.91
CA ARG A 497 15.66 11.58 -16.07
C ARG A 497 16.06 12.38 -17.32
N ARG A 498 16.61 11.77 -18.38
CA ARG A 498 16.54 12.32 -19.75
C ARG A 498 16.81 11.28 -20.85
N ASN A 499 16.14 11.50 -21.99
CA ASN A 499 16.09 10.62 -23.17
C ASN A 499 17.45 10.46 -23.87
N TYR A 500 17.76 9.22 -24.23
CA TYR A 500 19.05 8.73 -24.74
C TYR A 500 19.15 8.74 -26.29
N GLN A 501 18.58 9.74 -26.97
CA GLN A 501 18.49 9.73 -28.45
C GLN A 501 19.61 10.47 -29.20
N ASP A 502 20.47 11.25 -28.54
CA ASP A 502 21.46 12.08 -29.25
C ASP A 502 22.88 11.48 -29.37
N GLN A 503 23.15 10.30 -28.78
CA GLN A 503 24.48 9.66 -28.83
C GLN A 503 24.68 8.65 -29.97
N LEU A 504 23.63 8.27 -30.69
CA LEU A 504 23.74 7.38 -31.86
C LEU A 504 23.90 8.14 -33.19
N ALA A 505 23.88 9.48 -33.18
CA ALA A 505 24.04 10.30 -34.38
C ALA A 505 25.48 10.81 -34.59
N SER A 506 26.42 10.55 -33.68
CA SER A 506 27.78 11.12 -33.73
C SER A 506 28.93 10.13 -33.87
N ASN A 507 28.66 8.84 -34.04
CA ASN A 507 29.68 7.86 -34.43
C ASN A 507 29.32 7.31 -35.81
N GLY A 508 29.94 7.89 -36.84
CA GLY A 508 30.21 7.17 -38.08
C GLY A 508 31.22 6.04 -37.84
#